data_AF-X0S9F5-F1
#
_entry.id   AF-X0S9F5-F1
#
_cell.length_a   1.000
_cell.length_b   1.000
_cell.length_c   1.000
_cell.angle_alpha   90.00
_cell.angle_beta   90.00
_cell.angle_gamma   90.00
#
_symmetry.space_group_name_H-M   'P 1'
#
loop_
_entity.id
_entity.type
_entity.pdbx_description
1 polymer ?
#
loop_
_entity_poly.entity_id
_entity_poly.type
_entity_poly.pdbx_seq_one_letter_code
_entity_poly.pdbx_strand_id
1 'polypeptide(L)'
;MNLLMKRKKKGEHTYEDFSDIIDEAIQKQKYRWRLNAVRWFDFEDVSQIIKLHISKKWHMWDQERPLEPWIGRIISNQIRNLVRNHYGNYVKPCANCEFALGEACSITPTKKQDTTCTLYSKWVKSKKSGLELKTPLSTEDFPKEVQGRPYEDFDFDFSLKKLDFYMEVKLSGNHYVAYRMLYFEDKTEEDVARFMGYKISPQKSKLGYRQVKNLKKKFLEIALEILKEQDIIGNEPE
;
A
#
# COMPACT_ATOMS: atom_id res chain seq x y z
N MET A 1 20.88 -59.89 15.19
CA MET A 1 20.69 -59.55 13.77
C MET A 1 21.66 -58.43 13.42
N ASN A 2 22.77 -58.77 12.76
CA ASN A 2 23.73 -57.78 12.27
C ASN A 2 23.15 -57.09 11.03
N LEU A 3 22.69 -55.85 11.18
CA LEU A 3 22.47 -54.94 10.06
C LEU A 3 23.83 -54.56 9.50
N LEU A 4 24.30 -55.36 8.53
CA LEU A 4 25.44 -55.06 7.66
C LEU A 4 25.19 -53.70 7.00
N MET A 5 25.72 -52.63 7.58
CA MET A 5 25.96 -51.38 6.84
C MET A 5 26.99 -51.70 5.76
N LYS A 6 26.50 -51.97 4.54
CA LYS A 6 27.33 -52.08 3.34
C LYS A 6 28.17 -50.81 3.23
N ARG A 7 29.50 -50.96 3.15
CA ARG A 7 30.41 -49.87 2.77
C ARG A 7 29.94 -49.29 1.43
N LYS A 8 29.54 -48.01 1.40
CA LYS A 8 29.12 -47.29 0.18
C LYS A 8 30.23 -47.40 -0.87
N LYS A 9 29.90 -47.83 -2.10
CA LYS A 9 30.83 -47.80 -3.23
C LYS A 9 31.12 -46.35 -3.60
N LYS A 10 32.33 -46.10 -4.12
CA LYS A 10 32.76 -44.83 -4.71
C LYS A 10 31.80 -44.51 -5.88
N GLY A 11 30.80 -43.65 -5.67
CA GLY A 11 29.80 -43.28 -6.69
C GLY A 11 28.31 -43.37 -6.31
N GLU A 12 27.93 -43.62 -5.05
CA GLU A 12 26.53 -43.47 -4.60
C GLU A 12 26.44 -42.45 -3.46
N HIS A 13 26.47 -41.18 -3.84
CA HIS A 13 26.16 -40.06 -2.97
C HIS A 13 24.65 -39.94 -2.76
N THR A 14 24.24 -39.89 -1.50
CA THR A 14 22.85 -39.67 -1.10
C THR A 14 22.58 -38.19 -0.89
N TYR A 15 21.31 -37.78 -1.00
CA TYR A 15 20.88 -36.40 -0.74
C TYR A 15 21.39 -35.89 0.61
N GLU A 16 21.33 -36.73 1.65
CA GLU A 16 21.76 -36.37 3.00
C GLU A 16 23.26 -36.13 3.14
N ASP A 17 24.07 -36.65 2.22
CA ASP A 17 25.51 -36.37 2.24
C ASP A 17 25.81 -34.91 1.79
N PHE A 18 24.83 -34.21 1.21
CA PHE A 18 24.97 -32.87 0.63
C PHE A 18 23.92 -31.87 1.13
N SER A 19 23.20 -32.18 2.22
CA SER A 19 22.13 -31.32 2.76
C SER A 19 22.60 -29.89 3.01
N ASP A 20 23.79 -29.74 3.60
CA ASP A 20 24.34 -28.43 3.99
C ASP A 20 24.66 -27.57 2.76
N ILE A 21 25.21 -28.19 1.71
CA ILE A 21 25.54 -27.52 0.45
C ILE A 21 24.25 -27.07 -0.26
N ILE A 22 23.20 -27.89 -0.20
CA ILE A 22 21.90 -27.57 -0.77
C ILE A 22 21.27 -26.39 -0.03
N ASP A 23 21.35 -26.39 1.30
CA ASP A 23 20.82 -25.32 2.13
C ASP A 23 21.53 -24.00 1.88
N GLU A 24 22.87 -24.01 1.79
CA GLU A 24 23.65 -22.83 1.46
C GLU A 24 23.31 -22.32 0.05
N ALA A 25 23.16 -23.21 -0.94
CA ALA A 25 22.79 -22.84 -2.30
C ALA A 25 21.39 -22.23 -2.40
N ILE A 26 20.43 -22.71 -1.59
CA ILE A 26 19.09 -22.13 -1.50
C ILE A 26 19.16 -20.73 -0.87
N GLN A 27 19.88 -20.57 0.24
CA GLN A 27 20.01 -19.28 0.91
C GLN A 27 20.71 -18.23 0.03
N LYS A 28 21.74 -18.61 -0.74
CA LYS A 28 22.39 -17.72 -1.72
C LYS A 28 21.40 -17.19 -2.76
N GLN A 29 20.32 -17.91 -3.06
CA GLN A 29 19.29 -17.48 -4.02
C GLN A 29 18.08 -16.80 -3.37
N LYS A 30 18.08 -16.59 -2.05
CA LYS A 30 16.98 -15.96 -1.32
C LYS A 30 16.57 -14.61 -1.89
N TYR A 31 17.53 -13.79 -2.32
CA TYR A 31 17.27 -12.47 -2.93
C TYR A 31 16.38 -12.52 -4.19
N ARG A 32 16.27 -13.69 -4.85
CA ARG A 32 15.39 -13.89 -6.00
C ARG A 32 13.94 -14.08 -5.59
N TRP A 33 13.69 -14.49 -4.35
CA TRP A 33 12.38 -14.45 -3.75
C TRP A 33 12.08 -13.01 -3.35
N ARG A 34 11.14 -12.39 -4.06
CA ARG A 34 10.77 -10.97 -3.86
C ARG A 34 9.39 -10.78 -3.23
N LEU A 35 8.74 -11.88 -2.88
CA LEU A 35 7.32 -11.90 -2.54
C LEU A 35 7.13 -11.94 -1.03
N ASN A 36 7.51 -10.85 -0.36
CA ASN A 36 7.23 -10.67 1.07
C ASN A 36 5.76 -10.28 1.33
N ALA A 37 4.98 -10.02 0.28
CA ALA A 37 3.59 -9.56 0.38
C ALA A 37 2.60 -10.69 0.73
N VAL A 38 2.94 -11.96 0.48
CA VAL A 38 2.12 -13.10 0.95
C VAL A 38 2.62 -13.49 2.33
N ARG A 39 1.83 -13.12 3.34
CA ARG A 39 2.15 -13.40 4.76
C ARG A 39 2.10 -14.88 5.14
N TRP A 40 1.36 -15.70 4.41
CA TRP A 40 1.17 -17.12 4.74
C TRP A 40 2.16 -18.06 4.04
N PHE A 41 3.04 -17.55 3.18
CA PHE A 41 3.94 -18.35 2.35
C PHE A 41 5.30 -17.67 2.27
N ASP A 42 6.17 -17.99 3.22
CA ASP A 42 7.44 -17.33 3.39
C ASP A 42 8.59 -18.06 2.68
N PHE A 43 9.81 -17.58 2.88
CA PHE A 43 10.97 -18.20 2.26
C PHE A 43 11.33 -19.56 2.88
N GLU A 44 10.92 -19.83 4.10
CA GLU A 44 11.15 -21.12 4.77
C GLU A 44 10.30 -22.21 4.10
N ASP A 45 9.02 -21.93 3.86
CA ASP A 45 8.13 -22.78 3.08
C ASP A 45 8.69 -23.06 1.67
N VAL A 46 9.14 -22.00 0.99
CA VAL A 46 9.76 -22.09 -0.33
C VAL A 46 11.01 -22.98 -0.29
N SER A 47 11.84 -22.83 0.74
CA SER A 47 13.05 -23.63 0.90
C SER A 47 12.71 -25.11 1.03
N GLN A 48 11.70 -25.47 1.84
CA GLN A 48 11.27 -26.87 2.02
C GLN A 48 10.75 -27.49 0.72
N ILE A 49 9.94 -26.74 -0.04
CA ILE A 49 9.44 -27.19 -1.35
C ILE A 49 10.60 -27.49 -2.31
N ILE A 50 11.62 -26.63 -2.32
CA ILE A 50 12.81 -26.80 -3.16
C ILE A 50 13.62 -28.03 -2.72
N LYS A 51 13.85 -28.21 -1.41
CA LYS A 51 14.54 -29.39 -0.86
C LYS A 51 13.85 -30.70 -1.27
N LEU A 52 12.52 -30.77 -1.09
CA LEU A 52 11.72 -31.91 -1.52
C LEU A 52 11.80 -32.15 -3.02
N HIS A 53 11.83 -31.08 -3.83
CA HIS A 53 11.96 -31.21 -5.29
C HIS A 53 13.34 -31.75 -5.70
N ILE A 54 14.41 -31.31 -5.05
CA ILE A 54 15.76 -31.81 -5.29
C ILE A 54 15.86 -33.28 -4.88
N SER A 55 15.36 -33.66 -3.70
CA SER A 55 15.33 -35.05 -3.23
C SER A 55 14.62 -35.98 -4.23
N LYS A 56 13.42 -35.60 -4.70
CA LYS A 56 12.69 -36.37 -5.73
C LYS A 56 13.46 -36.53 -7.04
N LYS A 57 14.29 -35.55 -7.40
CA LYS A 57 15.07 -35.54 -8.64
C LYS A 57 16.53 -35.93 -8.47
N TRP A 58 16.92 -36.37 -7.27
CA TRP A 58 18.32 -36.68 -6.96
C TRP A 58 18.91 -37.71 -7.92
N HIS A 59 18.12 -38.71 -8.29
CA HIS A 59 18.47 -39.74 -9.26
C HIS A 59 18.76 -39.21 -10.69
N MET A 60 18.36 -37.98 -11.02
CA MET A 60 18.61 -37.35 -12.32
C MET A 60 19.96 -36.62 -12.38
N TRP A 61 20.66 -36.51 -11.25
CA TRP A 61 21.99 -35.90 -11.19
C TRP A 61 23.06 -36.92 -11.61
N ASP A 62 23.84 -36.52 -12.62
CA ASP A 62 25.07 -37.20 -13.01
C ASP A 62 26.16 -36.92 -11.95
N GLN A 63 26.47 -37.92 -11.12
CA GLN A 63 27.40 -37.81 -9.99
C GLN A 63 28.86 -37.61 -10.41
N GLU A 64 29.18 -37.76 -11.70
CA GLU A 64 30.51 -37.41 -12.23
C GLU A 64 30.69 -35.90 -12.40
N ARG A 65 29.59 -35.13 -12.34
CA ARG A 65 29.58 -33.68 -12.55
C ARG A 65 29.40 -32.92 -11.23
N PRO A 66 29.91 -31.69 -11.13
CA PRO A 66 29.72 -30.86 -9.94
C PRO A 66 28.23 -30.64 -9.63
N LEU A 67 27.87 -30.72 -8.35
CA LEU A 67 26.49 -30.63 -7.88
C LEU A 67 25.92 -29.21 -7.98
N GLU A 68 26.71 -28.19 -7.61
CA GLU A 68 26.26 -26.79 -7.47
C GLU A 68 25.56 -26.22 -8.72
N PRO A 69 26.08 -26.40 -9.96
CA PRO A 69 25.40 -25.90 -11.15
C PRO A 69 24.06 -26.60 -11.42
N TRP A 70 23.95 -27.89 -11.08
CA TRP A 70 22.73 -28.67 -11.27
C TRP A 70 21.64 -28.24 -10.28
N ILE A 71 21.95 -28.20 -8.98
CA ILE A 71 21.02 -27.69 -7.96
C ILE A 71 20.67 -26.22 -8.23
N GLY A 72 21.64 -25.40 -8.64
CA GLY A 72 21.43 -23.98 -8.92
C GLY A 72 20.37 -23.73 -9.99
N ARG A 73 20.34 -24.56 -11.05
CA ARG A 73 19.28 -24.53 -12.08
C ARG A 73 17.93 -24.96 -11.53
N ILE A 74 17.89 -26.02 -10.72
CA ILE A 74 16.64 -26.49 -10.09
C ILE A 74 16.05 -25.40 -9.20
N ILE A 75 16.85 -24.86 -8.26
CA ILE A 75 16.45 -23.80 -7.32
C ILE A 75 15.92 -22.60 -8.10
N SER A 76 16.67 -22.11 -9.10
CA SER A 76 16.26 -20.96 -9.93
C SER A 76 14.91 -21.19 -10.62
N ASN A 77 14.72 -22.39 -11.17
CA ASN A 77 13.49 -22.74 -11.88
C ASN A 77 12.32 -22.94 -10.93
N GLN A 78 12.54 -23.53 -9.75
CA GLN A 78 11.51 -23.69 -8.72
C GLN A 78 11.05 -22.32 -8.19
N ILE A 79 11.97 -21.42 -7.84
CA ILE A 79 11.62 -20.06 -7.40
C ILE A 79 10.79 -19.34 -8.46
N ARG A 80 11.22 -19.38 -9.74
CA ARG A 80 10.47 -18.75 -10.85
C ARG A 80 9.07 -19.36 -11.01
N ASN A 81 8.95 -20.68 -10.88
CA ASN A 81 7.67 -21.36 -10.98
C ASN A 81 6.74 -21.03 -9.81
N LEU A 82 7.26 -20.95 -8.58
CA LEU A 82 6.49 -20.55 -7.40
C LEU A 82 5.98 -19.11 -7.53
N VAL A 83 6.86 -18.17 -7.91
CA VAL A 83 6.46 -16.77 -8.19
C VAL A 83 5.34 -16.71 -9.23
N ARG A 84 5.50 -17.43 -10.35
CA ARG A 84 4.49 -17.49 -11.41
C ARG A 84 3.19 -18.13 -10.91
N ASN A 85 3.26 -19.20 -10.13
CA ASN A 85 2.08 -19.95 -9.70
C ASN A 85 1.25 -19.21 -8.65
N HIS A 86 1.90 -18.51 -7.72
CA HIS A 86 1.19 -17.81 -6.65
C HIS A 86 0.63 -16.46 -7.11
N TYR A 87 1.31 -15.76 -8.04
CA TYR A 87 0.93 -14.40 -8.45
C TYR A 87 0.65 -14.28 -9.95
N GLY A 88 1.61 -14.66 -10.80
CA GLY A 88 1.53 -14.46 -12.25
C GLY A 88 0.35 -15.18 -12.92
N ASN A 89 -0.04 -16.34 -12.43
CA ASN A 89 -1.12 -17.14 -13.02
C ASN A 89 -2.49 -16.50 -12.87
N TYR A 90 -2.71 -15.69 -11.84
CA TYR A 90 -4.00 -15.10 -11.51
C TYR A 90 -4.18 -13.69 -12.07
N VAL A 91 -3.10 -13.06 -12.56
CA VAL A 91 -3.14 -11.73 -13.16
C VAL A 91 -4.07 -11.70 -14.37
N LYS A 92 -4.90 -10.65 -14.47
CA LYS A 92 -5.77 -10.42 -15.63
C LYS A 92 -4.94 -10.32 -16.92
N PRO A 93 -5.42 -10.86 -18.06
CA PRO A 93 -4.70 -10.81 -19.33
C PRO A 93 -4.36 -9.38 -19.76
N CYS A 94 -5.15 -8.39 -19.33
CA CYS A 94 -4.94 -6.98 -19.61
C CYS A 94 -3.61 -6.42 -19.08
N ALA A 95 -2.98 -7.02 -18.07
CA ALA A 95 -1.72 -6.53 -17.53
C ALA A 95 -0.56 -6.58 -18.54
N ASN A 96 -0.62 -7.52 -19.48
CA ASN A 96 0.38 -7.69 -20.54
C ASN A 96 -0.21 -7.46 -21.94
N CYS A 97 -1.38 -6.82 -22.03
CA CYS A 97 -2.11 -6.62 -23.28
C CYS A 97 -1.78 -5.26 -23.90
N GLU A 98 -1.42 -5.23 -25.18
CA GLU A 98 -1.09 -4.01 -25.93
C GLU A 98 -2.27 -3.03 -26.03
N PHE A 99 -3.50 -3.54 -25.91
CA PHE A 99 -4.75 -2.77 -26.02
C PHE A 99 -5.28 -2.27 -24.67
N ALA A 100 -4.55 -2.53 -23.58
CA ALA A 100 -4.93 -2.06 -22.26
C ALA A 100 -4.50 -0.60 -22.06
N LEU A 101 -5.44 0.23 -21.63
CA LEU A 101 -5.22 1.64 -21.30
C LEU A 101 -5.51 1.83 -19.79
N GLY A 102 -4.64 1.28 -18.94
CA GLY A 102 -4.87 1.23 -17.50
C GLY A 102 -6.03 0.29 -17.14
N GLU A 103 -7.14 0.86 -16.66
CA GLU A 103 -8.41 0.18 -16.36
C GLU A 103 -9.31 0.01 -17.61
N ALA A 104 -9.01 0.75 -18.68
CA ALA A 104 -9.77 0.74 -19.92
C ALA A 104 -9.19 -0.24 -20.96
N CYS A 105 -9.95 -0.48 -22.04
CA CYS A 105 -9.50 -1.25 -23.19
C CYS A 105 -9.92 -0.57 -24.50
N SER A 106 -9.00 -0.48 -25.46
CA SER A 106 -9.24 0.19 -26.75
C SER A 106 -10.09 -0.64 -27.73
N ILE A 107 -10.17 -1.96 -27.55
CA ILE A 107 -10.90 -2.88 -28.44
C ILE A 107 -12.34 -3.09 -28.01
N THR A 108 -12.61 -3.14 -26.70
CA THR A 108 -13.93 -3.46 -26.17
C THR A 108 -14.93 -2.34 -26.51
N PRO A 109 -16.17 -2.66 -26.95
CA PRO A 109 -17.19 -1.65 -27.27
C PRO A 109 -17.52 -0.71 -26.11
N THR A 110 -17.42 -1.21 -24.88
CA THR A 110 -17.67 -0.45 -23.64
C THR A 110 -16.51 0.44 -23.23
N LYS A 111 -15.37 0.38 -23.94
CA LYS A 111 -14.08 0.97 -23.59
C LYS A 111 -13.54 0.53 -22.21
N LYS A 112 -14.10 -0.52 -21.62
CA LYS A 112 -13.72 -1.06 -20.31
C LYS A 112 -13.20 -2.49 -20.44
N GLN A 113 -12.33 -2.91 -19.53
CA GLN A 113 -11.88 -4.30 -19.46
C GLN A 113 -13.02 -5.20 -18.98
N ASP A 114 -13.78 -5.78 -19.92
CA ASP A 114 -14.96 -6.57 -19.61
C ASP A 114 -15.01 -7.92 -20.37
N THR A 115 -16.09 -8.67 -20.16
CA THR A 115 -16.30 -9.99 -20.74
C THR A 115 -16.61 -9.97 -22.24
N THR A 116 -16.72 -8.80 -22.88
CA THR A 116 -16.80 -8.71 -24.35
C THR A 116 -15.47 -9.10 -25.01
N CYS A 117 -14.35 -8.93 -24.29
CA CYS A 117 -13.06 -9.48 -24.69
C CYS A 117 -12.99 -10.99 -24.39
N THR A 118 -12.68 -11.80 -25.41
CA THR A 118 -12.62 -13.28 -25.29
C THR A 118 -11.57 -13.76 -24.30
N LEU A 119 -10.39 -13.12 -24.28
CA LEU A 119 -9.32 -13.44 -23.33
C LEU A 119 -9.72 -13.09 -21.89
N TYR A 120 -10.33 -11.92 -21.70
CA TYR A 120 -10.81 -11.49 -20.39
C TYR A 120 -11.93 -12.41 -19.88
N SER A 121 -12.90 -12.77 -20.73
CA SER A 121 -13.99 -13.69 -20.40
C SER A 121 -13.50 -15.07 -19.95
N LYS A 122 -12.49 -15.64 -20.65
CA LYS A 122 -11.86 -16.90 -20.22
C LYS A 122 -11.16 -16.79 -18.86
N TRP A 123 -10.50 -15.66 -18.61
CA TRP A 123 -9.85 -15.40 -17.32
C TRP A 123 -10.89 -15.24 -16.19
N VAL A 124 -11.98 -14.53 -16.42
CA VAL A 124 -13.09 -14.37 -15.46
C VAL A 124 -13.62 -15.72 -14.99
N LYS A 125 -13.83 -16.67 -15.91
CA LYS A 125 -14.38 -18.00 -15.58
C LYS A 125 -13.42 -18.92 -14.83
N SER A 126 -12.11 -18.71 -14.96
CA SER A 126 -11.10 -19.67 -14.47
C SER A 126 -10.28 -19.15 -13.28
N LYS A 127 -9.89 -17.87 -13.32
CA LYS A 127 -8.80 -17.34 -12.48
C LYS A 127 -9.22 -16.15 -11.63
N LYS A 128 -10.28 -15.43 -11.98
CA LYS A 128 -10.75 -14.24 -11.24
C LYS A 128 -11.04 -14.53 -9.77
N SER A 129 -11.85 -15.55 -9.49
CA SER A 129 -12.19 -15.92 -8.10
C SER A 129 -10.95 -16.27 -7.26
N GLY A 130 -9.98 -16.97 -7.87
CA GLY A 130 -8.73 -17.30 -7.19
C GLY A 130 -7.82 -16.08 -6.96
N LEU A 131 -7.90 -15.06 -7.82
CA LEU A 131 -7.22 -13.78 -7.59
C LEU A 131 -7.88 -13.05 -6.41
N GLU A 132 -9.20 -12.87 -6.47
CA GLU A 132 -9.98 -12.13 -5.47
C GLU A 132 -9.84 -12.73 -4.06
N LEU A 133 -9.73 -14.05 -3.93
CA LEU A 133 -9.48 -14.71 -2.64
C LEU A 133 -8.06 -14.44 -2.09
N LYS A 134 -7.08 -14.18 -2.96
CA LYS A 134 -5.66 -14.07 -2.60
C LYS A 134 -5.19 -12.63 -2.46
N THR A 135 -5.86 -11.69 -3.11
CA THR A 135 -5.51 -10.28 -3.08
C THR A 135 -6.44 -9.53 -2.16
N PRO A 136 -5.93 -8.70 -1.23
CA PRO A 136 -6.78 -7.79 -0.48
C PRO A 136 -7.48 -6.84 -1.47
N LEU A 137 -8.74 -6.52 -1.19
CA LEU A 137 -9.46 -5.50 -1.92
C LEU A 137 -8.84 -4.14 -1.63
N SER A 138 -8.81 -3.26 -2.64
CA SER A 138 -8.39 -1.88 -2.42
C SER A 138 -9.46 -1.15 -1.62
N THR A 139 -9.07 -0.43 -0.59
CA THR A 139 -9.97 0.47 0.15
C THR A 139 -10.54 1.59 -0.73
N GLU A 140 -9.85 1.92 -1.84
CA GLU A 140 -10.32 2.92 -2.82
C GLU A 140 -11.47 2.40 -3.69
N ASP A 141 -11.49 1.09 -3.99
CA ASP A 141 -12.51 0.45 -4.84
C ASP A 141 -13.79 0.14 -4.06
N PHE A 142 -13.69 0.00 -2.74
CA PHE A 142 -14.80 -0.32 -1.84
C PHE A 142 -14.99 0.76 -0.76
N PRO A 143 -15.22 2.02 -1.17
CA PRO A 143 -15.37 3.11 -0.22
C PRO A 143 -16.56 2.87 0.70
N LYS A 144 -17.60 2.13 0.30
CA LYS A 144 -18.76 1.80 1.16
C LYS A 144 -18.42 0.91 2.35
N GLU A 145 -17.41 0.05 2.24
CA GLU A 145 -16.98 -0.84 3.33
C GLU A 145 -16.13 -0.11 4.37
N VAL A 146 -15.56 1.04 3.96
CA VAL A 146 -14.73 1.94 4.75
C VAL A 146 -15.51 3.18 5.22
N GLN A 147 -16.51 3.61 4.45
CA GLN A 147 -17.34 4.80 4.70
C GLN A 147 -18.12 4.63 5.99
N GLY A 148 -18.08 5.68 6.82
CA GLY A 148 -18.84 5.72 8.06
C GLY A 148 -18.14 5.05 9.24
N ARG A 149 -16.90 4.57 9.09
CA ARG A 149 -16.06 4.30 10.26
C ARG A 149 -15.60 5.66 10.81
N PRO A 150 -16.06 6.08 12.00
CA PRO A 150 -15.49 7.25 12.65
C PRO A 150 -14.00 6.99 12.87
N TYR A 151 -13.19 8.03 12.76
CA TYR A 151 -11.80 7.96 13.18
C TYR A 151 -11.81 7.85 14.71
N GLU A 152 -11.65 6.65 15.25
CA GLU A 152 -11.77 6.40 16.70
C GLU A 152 -10.65 7.09 17.50
N ASP A 153 -9.53 7.39 16.84
CA ASP A 153 -8.34 7.95 17.50
C ASP A 153 -8.42 9.47 17.72
N PHE A 154 -9.24 10.20 16.94
CA PHE A 154 -9.25 11.67 16.98
C PHE A 154 -10.58 12.29 16.54
N ASP A 155 -11.20 13.07 17.45
CA ASP A 155 -12.39 13.88 17.15
C ASP A 155 -11.99 15.29 16.68
N PHE A 156 -11.97 15.47 15.36
CA PHE A 156 -11.74 16.76 14.73
C PHE A 156 -12.82 17.80 15.07
N ASP A 157 -14.08 17.39 15.16
CA ASP A 157 -15.20 18.30 15.39
C ASP A 157 -15.15 18.86 16.82
N PHE A 158 -14.84 18.02 17.80
CA PHE A 158 -14.64 18.44 19.17
C PHE A 158 -13.44 19.40 19.30
N SER A 159 -12.30 19.02 18.71
CA SER A 159 -11.09 19.84 18.72
C SER A 159 -11.32 21.21 18.08
N LEU A 160 -12.06 21.25 16.96
CA LEU A 160 -12.43 22.50 16.28
C LEU A 160 -13.35 23.37 17.14
N LYS A 161 -14.37 22.79 17.79
CA LYS A 161 -15.26 23.53 18.71
C LYS A 161 -14.50 24.12 19.88
N LYS A 162 -13.56 23.35 20.46
CA LYS A 162 -12.73 23.80 21.57
C LYS A 162 -11.83 24.95 21.15
N LEU A 163 -11.21 24.86 19.96
CA LEU A 163 -10.41 25.95 19.40
C LEU A 163 -11.26 27.21 19.13
N ASP A 164 -12.44 27.07 18.54
CA ASP A 164 -13.35 28.18 18.23
C ASP A 164 -13.78 28.92 19.51
N PHE A 165 -14.10 28.17 20.57
CA PHE A 165 -14.40 28.73 21.90
C PHE A 165 -13.25 29.59 22.44
N TYR A 166 -12.00 29.08 22.44
CA TYR A 166 -10.86 29.85 22.91
C TYR A 166 -10.50 31.03 22.00
N MET A 167 -10.76 30.90 20.69
CA MET A 167 -10.63 32.01 19.74
C MET A 167 -11.63 33.13 20.04
N GLU A 168 -12.87 32.80 20.41
CA GLU A 168 -13.87 33.77 20.86
C GLU A 168 -13.45 34.53 22.12
N VAL A 169 -12.85 33.81 23.08
CA VAL A 169 -12.37 34.40 24.35
C VAL A 169 -11.17 35.34 24.13
N LYS A 170 -10.23 34.99 23.25
CA LYS A 170 -9.01 35.80 23.01
C LYS A 170 -9.21 36.92 21.97
N LEU A 171 -10.16 36.79 21.05
CA LEU A 171 -10.42 37.81 20.03
C LEU A 171 -11.45 38.83 20.52
N SER A 172 -11.27 40.10 20.13
CA SER A 172 -12.35 41.09 20.31
C SER A 172 -13.54 40.76 19.40
N GLY A 173 -14.77 41.09 19.81
CA GLY A 173 -16.01 40.77 19.06
C GLY A 173 -15.95 41.01 17.55
N ASN A 174 -15.49 42.17 17.07
CA ASN A 174 -15.37 42.44 15.63
C ASN A 174 -14.34 41.53 14.93
N HIS A 175 -13.24 41.22 15.61
CA HIS A 175 -12.21 40.30 15.10
C HIS A 175 -12.69 38.84 15.10
N TYR A 176 -13.49 38.43 16.09
CA TYR A 176 -14.08 37.10 16.11
C TYR A 176 -15.10 36.92 14.98
N VAL A 177 -15.96 37.91 14.75
CA VAL A 177 -16.88 37.90 13.60
C VAL A 177 -16.09 37.84 12.28
N ALA A 178 -15.03 38.63 12.13
CA ALA A 178 -14.17 38.56 10.94
C ALA A 178 -13.47 37.20 10.78
N TYR A 179 -13.09 36.54 11.88
CA TYR A 179 -12.54 35.20 11.88
C TYR A 179 -13.58 34.17 11.41
N ARG A 180 -14.80 34.20 11.98
CA ARG A 180 -15.93 33.34 11.56
C ARG A 180 -16.25 33.53 10.07
N MET A 181 -16.31 34.76 9.60
CA MET A 181 -16.53 35.09 8.20
C MET A 181 -15.46 34.54 7.26
N LEU A 182 -14.20 34.43 7.70
CA LEU A 182 -13.09 33.95 6.86
C LEU A 182 -12.95 32.43 6.79
N TYR A 183 -13.34 31.72 7.85
CA TYR A 183 -13.00 30.29 8.01
C TYR A 183 -14.22 29.37 8.16
N PHE A 184 -15.37 29.88 8.59
CA PHE A 184 -16.59 29.09 8.80
C PHE A 184 -17.75 29.49 7.88
N GLU A 185 -17.68 30.67 7.27
CA GLU A 185 -18.70 31.17 6.34
C GLU A 185 -18.11 31.25 4.92
N ASP A 186 -18.97 31.11 3.91
CA ASP A 186 -18.60 31.25 2.49
C ASP A 186 -18.51 32.74 2.08
N LYS A 187 -17.70 33.51 2.79
CA LYS A 187 -17.49 34.96 2.53
C LYS A 187 -16.11 35.23 2.00
N THR A 188 -16.02 36.21 1.10
CA THR A 188 -14.74 36.58 0.48
C THR A 188 -13.93 37.53 1.37
N GLU A 189 -12.63 37.62 1.11
CA GLU A 189 -11.76 38.60 1.77
C GLU A 189 -12.26 40.04 1.60
N GLU A 190 -12.93 40.34 0.49
CA GLU A 190 -13.48 41.67 0.21
C GLU A 190 -14.71 41.97 1.07
N ASP A 191 -15.55 40.97 1.35
CA ASP A 191 -16.70 41.11 2.25
C ASP A 191 -16.26 41.35 3.69
N VAL A 192 -15.20 40.66 4.12
CA VAL A 192 -14.57 40.86 5.43
C VAL A 192 -13.93 42.24 5.53
N ALA A 193 -13.26 42.70 4.47
CA ALA A 193 -12.69 44.03 4.44
C ALA A 193 -13.76 45.13 4.49
N ARG A 194 -14.91 44.91 3.84
CA ARG A 194 -16.08 45.80 3.89
C ARG A 194 -16.68 45.85 5.29
N PHE A 195 -16.84 44.70 5.95
CA PHE A 195 -17.31 44.60 7.34
C PHE A 195 -16.38 45.34 8.31
N MET A 196 -15.06 45.20 8.13
CA MET A 196 -14.06 45.88 8.97
C MET A 196 -13.88 47.38 8.64
N GLY A 197 -14.62 47.92 7.67
CA GLY A 197 -14.56 49.34 7.29
C GLY A 197 -13.26 49.75 6.59
N TYR A 198 -12.56 48.81 5.96
CA TYR A 198 -11.29 49.09 5.29
C TYR A 198 -11.48 49.85 3.97
N LYS A 199 -10.70 50.91 3.78
CA LYS A 199 -10.76 51.76 2.58
C LYS A 199 -9.92 51.18 1.44
N ILE A 200 -10.33 51.47 0.21
CA ILE A 200 -9.60 51.08 -1.01
C ILE A 200 -8.29 51.88 -1.07
N SER A 201 -7.17 51.18 -1.31
CA SER A 201 -5.91 51.83 -1.67
C SER A 201 -5.87 52.03 -3.19
N PRO A 202 -5.56 53.23 -3.70
CA PRO A 202 -5.58 53.54 -5.13
C PRO A 202 -4.56 52.76 -5.99
N GLN A 203 -3.68 51.95 -5.38
CA GLN A 203 -2.58 51.24 -6.07
C GLN A 203 -2.77 49.72 -6.19
N LYS A 204 -3.85 49.12 -5.66
CA LYS A 204 -4.09 47.66 -5.77
C LYS A 204 -5.57 47.38 -6.02
N SER A 205 -5.87 46.55 -7.02
CA SER A 205 -7.24 46.30 -7.53
C SER A 205 -8.20 45.59 -6.57
N LYS A 206 -7.75 45.20 -5.37
CA LYS A 206 -8.58 44.49 -4.37
C LYS A 206 -8.67 45.28 -3.06
N LEU A 207 -9.90 45.43 -2.57
CA LEU A 207 -10.24 46.20 -1.38
C LEU A 207 -9.64 45.54 -0.12
N GLY A 208 -8.88 46.29 0.69
CA GLY A 208 -8.39 45.84 2.01
C GLY A 208 -7.42 44.66 2.05
N TYR A 209 -6.89 44.18 0.91
CA TYR A 209 -6.08 42.95 0.81
C TYR A 209 -4.92 42.84 1.84
N ARG A 210 -4.15 43.92 2.04
CA ARG A 210 -3.04 43.91 3.02
C ARG A 210 -3.55 43.82 4.46
N GLN A 211 -4.69 44.45 4.76
CA GLN A 211 -5.26 44.48 6.11
C GLN A 211 -5.90 43.13 6.46
N VAL A 212 -6.61 42.50 5.52
CA VAL A 212 -7.15 41.14 5.69
C VAL A 212 -6.01 40.12 5.81
N LYS A 213 -4.92 40.27 5.05
CA LYS A 213 -3.73 39.43 5.21
C LYS A 213 -3.11 39.57 6.61
N ASN A 214 -3.05 40.79 7.15
CA ASN A 214 -2.58 41.02 8.52
C ASN A 214 -3.52 40.39 9.56
N LEU A 215 -4.84 40.44 9.34
CA LEU A 215 -5.82 39.76 10.19
C LEU A 215 -5.62 38.24 10.19
N LYS A 216 -5.48 37.63 9.01
CA LYS A 216 -5.17 36.18 8.90
C LYS A 216 -3.90 35.81 9.66
N LYS A 217 -2.86 36.64 9.57
CA LYS A 217 -1.62 36.43 10.32
C LYS A 217 -1.86 36.51 11.83
N LYS A 218 -2.62 37.51 12.28
CA LYS A 218 -2.99 37.67 13.70
C LYS A 218 -3.81 36.49 14.22
N PHE A 219 -4.81 36.02 13.46
CA PHE A 219 -5.61 34.86 13.85
C PHE A 219 -4.77 33.59 13.93
N LEU A 220 -3.83 33.41 13.00
CA LEU A 220 -2.90 32.29 13.05
C LEU A 220 -1.99 32.35 14.28
N GLU A 221 -1.42 33.52 14.61
CA GLU A 221 -0.57 33.71 15.79
C GLU A 221 -1.33 33.37 17.08
N ILE A 222 -2.57 33.86 17.21
CA ILE A 222 -3.42 33.60 18.38
C ILE A 222 -3.82 32.12 18.47
N ALA A 223 -4.18 31.49 17.34
CA ALA A 223 -4.49 30.06 17.30
C ALA A 223 -3.28 29.21 17.71
N LEU A 224 -2.07 29.57 17.27
CA LEU A 224 -0.84 28.88 17.68
C LEU A 224 -0.52 29.06 19.17
N GLU A 225 -0.83 30.22 19.76
CA GLU A 225 -0.73 30.42 21.21
C GLU A 225 -1.73 29.53 21.96
N ILE A 226 -2.98 29.49 21.52
CA ILE A 226 -4.01 28.63 22.12
C ILE A 226 -3.61 27.16 22.06
N LEU A 227 -3.10 26.69 20.92
CA LEU A 227 -2.63 25.31 20.75
C LEU A 227 -1.45 24.95 21.66
N LYS A 228 -0.67 25.94 22.13
CA LYS A 228 0.44 25.72 23.06
C LYS A 228 0.00 25.76 24.52
N GLU A 229 -0.98 26.59 24.84
CA GLU A 229 -1.44 26.82 26.21
C GLU A 229 -2.55 25.86 26.64
N GLN A 230 -3.38 25.43 25.69
CA GLN A 230 -4.59 24.64 25.93
C GLN A 230 -4.46 23.28 25.25
N ASP A 231 -4.97 22.25 25.92
CA ASP A 231 -5.07 20.92 25.31
C ASP A 231 -6.26 20.89 24.35
N ILE A 232 -6.04 21.25 23.09
CA ILE A 232 -7.08 21.30 22.05
C ILE A 232 -7.29 19.92 21.40
N ILE A 233 -6.24 19.10 21.35
CA ILE A 233 -6.16 17.84 20.57
C ILE A 233 -6.40 16.62 21.49
N GLY A 234 -6.58 16.81 22.80
CA GLY A 234 -6.91 15.76 23.75
C GLY A 234 -8.35 15.23 23.62
N ASN A 235 -8.49 13.92 23.86
CA ASN A 235 -9.77 13.23 23.99
C ASN A 235 -10.49 13.66 25.29
N GLU A 236 -11.82 13.57 25.34
CA GLU A 236 -12.59 13.85 26.56
C GLU A 236 -12.03 13.07 27.77
N PRO A 237 -11.95 13.67 28.97
CA PRO A 237 -11.89 12.86 30.17
C PRO A 237 -13.21 12.09 30.29
N GLU A 238 -13.11 10.76 30.38
CA GLU A 238 -14.24 9.86 30.72
C GLU A 238 -15.02 10.33 31.96
#